data_AF-A0A936PZ78-F1
#
_entry.id   AF-A0A936PZ78-F1
#
_cell.length_a   1.000
_cell.length_b   1.000
_cell.length_c   1.000
_cell.angle_alpha   90.00
_cell.angle_beta   90.00
_cell.angle_gamma   90.00
#
_symmetry.space_group_name_H-M   'P 1'
#
loop_
_entity.id
_entity.type
_entity.pdbx_description
1 polymer ?
#
loop_
_entity_poly.entity_id
_entity_poly.type
_entity_poly.pdbx_seq_one_letter_code
_entity_poly.pdbx_strand_id
1 'polypeptide(L)'
;MAYLYSGEGRHIIIADELMNGLHHSLGVALLDEIGDRQAFLATHEPVLMDNIDFESADELRRSLIHCERNTDPKGPPFVWSQIDETKAARIFHQYDVASIKHGHELLQDWGIW
;
A
#
# COMPACT_ATOMS: atom_id res chain seq x y z
N MET A 1 -12.80 12.03 -0.67
CA MET A 1 -13.19 12.22 -2.09
C MET A 1 -12.04 11.67 -2.91
N ALA A 2 -12.18 10.46 -3.45
CA ALA A 2 -11.14 9.84 -4.26
C ALA A 2 -11.15 10.47 -5.67
N TYR A 3 -9.98 10.87 -6.17
CA TYR A 3 -9.82 11.41 -7.52
C TYR A 3 -9.26 10.31 -8.41
N LEU A 4 -10.02 9.88 -9.42
CA LEU A 4 -9.57 8.93 -10.43
C LEU A 4 -9.13 9.71 -11.68
N TYR A 5 -7.84 9.69 -11.99
CA TYR A 5 -7.32 10.25 -13.24
C TYR A 5 -7.13 9.13 -14.26
N SER A 6 -7.73 9.29 -15.46
CA SER A 6 -7.68 8.31 -16.55
C SER A 6 -7.36 9.04 -17.86
N GLY A 7 -6.11 8.95 -18.34
CA GLY A 7 -5.65 9.49 -19.63
C GLY A 7 -5.53 8.42 -20.71
N GLU A 8 -5.97 8.66 -21.94
CA GLU A 8 -6.13 7.67 -23.03
C GLU A 8 -4.86 6.83 -23.32
N GLY A 9 -4.96 5.51 -23.04
CA GLY A 9 -3.90 4.50 -23.21
C GLY A 9 -3.55 3.84 -21.87
N ARG A 10 -3.66 2.49 -21.78
CA ARG A 10 -3.41 1.65 -20.58
C ARG A 10 -3.33 2.45 -19.27
N HIS A 11 -4.50 2.87 -18.82
CA HIS A 11 -4.69 3.93 -17.84
C HIS A 11 -3.98 3.61 -16.52
N ILE A 12 -2.93 4.38 -16.20
CA ILE A 12 -2.31 4.39 -14.87
C ILE A 12 -3.33 4.99 -13.90
N ILE A 13 -3.58 4.32 -12.78
CA ILE A 13 -4.48 4.80 -11.74
C ILE A 13 -3.66 5.45 -10.64
N ILE A 14 -4.07 6.64 -10.22
CA ILE A 14 -3.52 7.30 -9.04
C ILE A 14 -4.72 7.59 -8.14
N ALA A 15 -4.74 7.05 -6.93
CA ALA A 15 -5.83 7.26 -5.98
C ALA A 15 -5.26 7.57 -4.59
N ASP A 16 -5.70 8.69 -4.04
CA ASP A 16 -5.41 9.08 -2.67
C ASP A 16 -6.56 8.62 -1.77
N GLU A 17 -6.21 7.88 -0.72
CA GLU A 17 -7.13 7.37 0.30
C GLU A 17 -8.31 6.59 -0.29
N LEU A 18 -8.02 5.64 -1.19
CA LEU A 18 -9.03 4.91 -1.97
C LEU A 18 -10.13 4.29 -1.12
N MET A 19 -9.79 3.77 0.07
CA MET A 19 -10.72 3.08 0.96
C MET A 19 -11.36 3.98 2.02
N ASN A 20 -10.84 5.20 2.21
CA ASN A 20 -11.29 6.07 3.30
C ASN A 20 -12.76 6.50 3.12
N GLY A 21 -13.58 6.14 4.11
CA GLY A 21 -15.02 6.44 4.13
C GLY A 21 -15.86 5.56 3.20
N LEU A 22 -15.29 4.51 2.61
CA LEU A 22 -16.03 3.51 1.85
C LEU A 22 -16.41 2.33 2.73
N HIS A 23 -17.55 1.71 2.41
CA HIS A 23 -17.88 0.40 2.96
C HIS A 23 -16.87 -0.63 2.42
N HIS A 24 -16.42 -1.56 3.26
CA HIS A 24 -15.38 -2.55 2.91
C HIS A 24 -15.64 -3.26 1.57
N SER A 25 -16.89 -3.70 1.32
CA SER A 25 -17.25 -4.37 0.05
C SER A 25 -17.05 -3.50 -1.19
N LEU A 26 -17.17 -2.18 -1.07
CA LEU A 26 -16.94 -1.24 -2.16
C LEU A 26 -15.44 -1.01 -2.39
N GLY A 27 -14.64 -1.02 -1.32
CA GLY A 27 -13.18 -0.99 -1.42
C GLY A 27 -12.65 -2.19 -2.21
N VAL A 28 -13.13 -3.40 -1.90
CA VAL A 28 -12.78 -4.62 -2.66
C VAL A 28 -13.21 -4.52 -4.11
N ALA A 29 -14.46 -4.12 -4.38
CA ALA A 29 -14.95 -3.99 -5.75
C ALA A 29 -14.17 -2.96 -6.58
N LEU A 30 -13.65 -1.90 -5.94
CA LEU A 30 -12.77 -0.93 -6.60
C LEU A 30 -11.42 -1.56 -6.96
N LEU A 31 -10.81 -2.35 -6.08
CA LEU A 31 -9.57 -3.07 -6.39
C LEU A 31 -9.77 -4.09 -7.52
N ASP A 32 -10.87 -4.83 -7.51
CA ASP A 32 -11.25 -5.74 -8.60
C ASP A 32 -11.40 -4.99 -9.93
N GLU A 33 -12.02 -3.80 -9.89
CA GLU A 33 -12.13 -2.96 -11.07
C GLU A 33 -10.74 -2.51 -11.53
N ILE A 34 -9.83 -2.06 -10.64
CA ILE A 34 -8.44 -1.72 -11.00
C ILE A 34 -7.80 -2.85 -11.81
N GLY A 35 -7.94 -4.10 -11.36
CA GLY A 35 -7.43 -5.29 -12.04
C GLY A 35 -5.93 -5.21 -12.32
N ASP A 36 -5.49 -5.67 -13.49
CA ASP A 36 -4.06 -5.74 -13.87
C ASP A 36 -3.44 -4.38 -14.28
N ARG A 37 -4.13 -3.27 -14.03
CA ARG A 37 -3.63 -1.93 -14.37
C ARG A 37 -2.58 -1.49 -13.36
N GLN A 38 -1.58 -0.75 -13.84
CA GLN A 38 -0.63 -0.10 -12.94
C GLN A 38 -1.36 0.94 -12.08
N ALA A 39 -1.29 0.79 -10.76
CA ALA A 39 -1.93 1.69 -9.80
C ALA A 39 -0.92 2.21 -8.76
N PHE A 40 -1.04 3.49 -8.41
CA PHE A 40 -0.36 4.14 -7.31
C PHE A 40 -1.42 4.54 -6.28
N LEU A 41 -1.42 3.84 -5.15
CA LEU A 41 -2.41 4.01 -4.09
C LEU A 41 -1.74 4.60 -2.87
N ALA A 42 -2.27 5.71 -2.36
CA ALA A 42 -1.95 6.19 -1.02
C ALA A 42 -3.06 5.76 -0.06
N THR A 43 -2.66 5.34 1.13
CA THR A 43 -3.59 4.94 2.20
C THR A 43 -3.00 5.34 3.53
N HIS A 44 -3.82 5.80 4.47
CA HIS A 44 -3.50 5.78 5.90
C HIS A 44 -4.17 4.61 6.65
N GLU A 45 -4.91 3.76 5.93
CA GLU A 45 -5.59 2.61 6.52
C GLU A 45 -4.87 1.33 6.09
N PRO A 46 -4.49 0.50 7.06
CA PRO A 46 -3.72 -0.70 6.78
C PRO A 46 -4.59 -1.81 6.14
N VAL A 47 -5.92 -1.66 6.13
CA VAL A 47 -6.89 -2.56 5.50
C VAL A 47 -6.72 -2.73 3.99
N LEU A 48 -6.13 -1.73 3.31
CA LEU A 48 -5.79 -1.86 1.89
C LEU A 48 -4.87 -3.06 1.65
N MET A 49 -3.97 -3.32 2.60
CA MET A 49 -2.93 -4.34 2.50
C MET A 49 -3.48 -5.75 2.69
N ASP A 50 -4.69 -5.88 3.23
CA ASP A 50 -5.42 -7.16 3.31
C ASP A 50 -6.00 -7.59 1.96
N ASN A 51 -5.98 -6.69 0.97
CA ASN A 51 -6.61 -6.88 -0.34
C ASN A 51 -5.62 -6.71 -1.51
N ILE A 52 -4.32 -6.61 -1.22
CA ILE A 52 -3.25 -6.55 -2.23
C ILE A 52 -2.36 -7.77 -2.04
N ASP A 53 -2.19 -8.52 -3.12
CA ASP A 53 -1.27 -9.66 -3.18
C ASP A 53 0.11 -9.23 -3.70
N PHE A 54 1.15 -9.87 -3.15
CA PHE A 54 2.52 -9.78 -3.65
C PHE A 54 3.02 -11.19 -3.97
N GLU A 55 3.73 -11.36 -5.08
CA GLU A 55 4.29 -12.65 -5.51
C GLU A 55 5.71 -12.88 -4.98
N SER A 56 6.40 -11.82 -4.55
CA SER A 56 7.76 -11.92 -4.00
C SER A 56 8.13 -10.78 -3.06
N ALA A 57 9.18 -11.00 -2.25
CA ALA A 57 9.75 -9.96 -1.40
C ALA A 57 10.31 -8.77 -2.19
N ASP A 58 10.87 -9.00 -3.38
CA ASP A 58 11.37 -7.91 -4.23
C ASP A 58 10.23 -7.09 -4.83
N GLU A 59 9.14 -7.75 -5.24
CA GLU A 59 7.93 -7.05 -5.68
C GLU A 59 7.37 -6.18 -4.55
N LEU A 60 7.18 -6.75 -3.37
CA LEU A 60 6.72 -6.02 -2.19
C LEU A 60 7.61 -4.81 -1.89
N ARG A 61 8.94 -4.98 -1.91
CA ARG A 61 9.91 -3.92 -1.67
C ARG A 61 9.82 -2.79 -2.70
N ARG A 62 9.59 -3.14 -3.96
CA ARG A 62 9.46 -2.19 -5.07
C ARG A 62 8.11 -1.47 -5.06
N SER A 63 7.06 -2.13 -4.57
CA SER A 63 5.68 -1.64 -4.58
C SER A 63 5.33 -0.82 -3.33
N LEU A 64 5.91 -1.12 -2.16
CA LEU A 64 5.65 -0.39 -0.92
C LEU A 64 6.64 0.77 -0.72
N ILE A 65 6.09 1.98 -0.65
CA ILE A 65 6.80 3.20 -0.27
C ILE A 65 6.26 3.66 1.08
N HIS A 66 7.10 3.65 2.11
CA HIS A 66 6.74 4.12 3.44
C HIS A 66 6.87 5.65 3.50
N CYS A 67 5.84 6.32 4.01
CA CYS A 67 5.79 7.76 4.22
C CYS A 67 5.63 8.04 5.71
N GLU A 68 6.56 8.79 6.31
CA GLU A 68 6.51 9.17 7.72
C GLU A 68 6.68 10.67 7.91
N ARG A 69 6.22 11.19 9.05
CA ARG A 69 6.46 12.59 9.41
C ARG A 69 7.93 12.80 9.70
N ASN A 70 8.50 13.83 9.11
CA ASN A 70 9.84 14.25 9.45
C ASN A 70 9.85 14.92 10.84
N THR A 71 10.76 14.48 11.70
CA THR A 71 10.97 15.08 13.02
C THR A 71 11.94 16.26 12.99
N ASP A 72 12.69 16.46 11.90
CA ASP A 72 13.58 17.62 11.74
C ASP A 72 12.76 18.89 11.43
N PRO A 73 12.80 19.91 12.31
CA PRO A 73 12.08 21.17 12.10
C PRO A 73 12.52 21.96 10.87
N LYS A 74 13.71 21.67 10.32
CA LYS A 74 14.26 22.34 9.14
C LYS A 74 14.11 21.51 7.86
N GLY A 75 13.64 20.27 7.97
CA GLY A 75 13.46 19.37 6.84
C GLY A 75 12.08 19.50 6.17
N PRO A 76 11.85 18.77 5.07
CA PRO A 76 10.52 18.63 4.49
C PRO A 76 9.57 17.96 5.51
N PRO A 77 8.26 18.24 5.49
CA PRO A 77 7.32 17.75 6.51
C PRO A 77 7.14 16.21 6.53
N PHE A 78 7.46 15.55 5.42
CA PHE A 78 7.38 14.10 5.26
C PHE A 78 8.68 13.57 4.63
N VAL A 79 8.99 12.31 4.94
CA VAL A 79 10.08 11.55 4.34
C VAL A 79 9.48 10.29 3.72
N TRP A 80 9.89 9.99 2.48
CA TRP A 80 9.48 8.81 1.75
C TRP A 80 10.68 7.90 1.58
N SER A 81 10.52 6.63 1.92
CA SER A 81 11.59 5.63 1.82
C SER A 81 11.04 4.32 1.30
N GLN A 82 11.83 3.63 0.47
CA GLN A 82 11.58 2.21 0.26
C GLN A 82 11.94 1.42 1.51
N ILE A 83 11.22 0.33 1.73
CA ILE A 83 11.58 -0.66 2.73
C ILE A 83 12.93 -1.28 2.34
N ASP A 84 13.79 -1.53 3.32
CA ASP A 84 15.07 -2.20 3.07
C ASP A 84 14.86 -3.69 2.72
N GLU A 85 15.86 -4.30 2.08
CA GLU A 85 15.78 -5.69 1.60
C GLU A 85 15.56 -6.71 2.74
N THR A 86 16.20 -6.51 3.89
CA THR A 86 16.07 -7.43 5.04
C THR A 86 14.66 -7.36 5.62
N LYS A 87 14.12 -6.15 5.76
CA LYS A 87 12.77 -5.90 6.25
C LYS A 87 11.73 -6.40 5.26
N ALA A 88 11.91 -6.19 3.96
CA ALA A 88 11.01 -6.71 2.91
C ALA A 88 10.97 -8.25 2.90
N ALA A 89 12.12 -8.92 3.00
CA ALA A 89 12.16 -10.38 3.09
C ALA A 89 11.43 -10.91 4.33
N ARG A 90 11.60 -10.26 5.49
CA ARG A 90 10.88 -10.61 6.72
C ARG A 90 9.36 -10.42 6.59
N ILE A 91 8.97 -9.28 6.02
CA ILE A 91 7.57 -8.92 5.76
C ILE A 91 6.91 -9.93 4.85
N PHE A 92 7.53 -10.22 3.71
CA PHE A 92 7.00 -11.15 2.74
C PHE A 92 6.94 -12.58 3.28
N HIS A 93 7.94 -13.02 4.06
CA HIS A 93 7.90 -14.34 4.69
C HIS A 93 6.73 -14.48 5.67
N GLN A 94 6.43 -13.44 6.45
CA GLN A 94 5.29 -13.45 7.37
C GLN A 94 3.95 -13.34 6.62
N TYR A 95 3.89 -12.58 5.54
CA TYR A 95 2.75 -12.53 4.63
C TYR A 95 2.43 -13.90 4.02
N ASP A 96 3.44 -14.54 3.42
CA ASP A 96 3.34 -15.83 2.71
C ASP A 96 3.04 -17.00 3.64
N VAL A 97 3.82 -17.16 4.72
CA VAL A 97 3.65 -18.29 5.67
C VAL A 97 2.33 -18.22 6.39
N ALA A 98 1.84 -17.02 6.67
CA ALA A 98 0.66 -16.88 7.49
C ALA A 98 -0.65 -16.98 6.68
N SER A 99 -0.61 -16.88 5.34
CA SER A 99 -1.81 -16.79 4.50
C SER A 99 -2.82 -15.78 5.08
N ILE A 100 -2.30 -14.72 5.72
CA ILE A 100 -3.05 -13.88 6.64
C ILE A 100 -3.81 -12.81 5.83
N LYS A 101 -5.14 -12.82 5.95
CA LYS A 101 -6.05 -11.73 5.50
C LYS A 101 -6.03 -10.51 6.43
N HIS A 102 -4.91 -10.26 7.11
CA HIS A 102 -4.70 -9.21 8.13
C HIS A 102 -3.28 -8.62 8.02
N GLY A 103 -2.86 -8.29 6.80
CA GLY A 103 -1.65 -7.49 6.54
C GLY A 103 -1.60 -6.21 7.38
N HIS A 104 -2.75 -5.71 7.84
CA HIS A 104 -2.78 -4.58 8.75
C HIS A 104 -2.18 -4.79 10.14
N GLU A 105 -2.38 -5.95 10.76
CA GLU A 105 -1.83 -6.26 12.08
C GLU A 105 -0.31 -6.40 11.98
N LEU A 106 0.15 -6.99 10.89
CA LEU A 106 1.56 -7.12 10.57
C LEU A 106 2.24 -5.75 10.40
N LEU A 107 1.60 -4.80 9.72
CA LEU A 107 2.16 -3.45 9.53
C LEU A 107 2.33 -2.68 10.83
N GLN A 108 1.38 -2.84 11.77
CA GLN A 108 1.49 -2.28 13.12
C GLN A 108 2.62 -2.94 13.91
N ASP A 109 2.73 -4.27 13.87
CA ASP A 109 3.84 -5.01 14.50
C ASP A 109 5.21 -4.63 13.90
N TRP A 110 5.25 -4.13 12.67
CA TRP A 110 6.47 -3.73 11.97
C TRP A 110 6.90 -2.28 12.19
N GLY A 111 6.10 -1.50 12.93
CA GLY A 111 6.38 -0.10 13.26
C GLY A 111 6.49 0.81 12.02
N ILE A 112 5.80 0.46 10.94
CA ILE A 112 5.66 1.28 9.72
C ILE A 112 4.23 1.78 9.55
N TRP A 113 3.45 1.67 10.62
CA TRP A 113 2.09 2.17 10.78
C TRP A 113 1.89 2.68 12.20
#